data_AF-A0A916AVG3-F1
#
_entry.id   AF-A0A916AVG3-F1
#
_cell.length_a   1.000
_cell.length_b   1.000
_cell.length_c   1.000
_cell.angle_alpha   90.00
_cell.angle_beta   90.00
_cell.angle_gamma   90.00
#
_symmetry.space_group_name_H-M   'P 1'
#
loop_
_entity.id
_entity.type
_entity.pdbx_description
1 polymer ?
#
loop_
_entity_poly.entity_id
_entity_poly.type
_entity_poly.pdbx_seq_one_letter_code
_entity_poly.pdbx_strand_id
1 'polypeptide(L)'
;MAQQFEDKFHRKFYYLRLSVTDVCNFKCTYCLPDGYKPSGNKNSSFLSLPEIKRVVKAFADCGTSKVRITGGEPSLRKDFTDIIHSVATTPGIKKSRNDDQWIPHGEASGRLA
;
A
#
# COMPACT_ATOMS: atom_id res chain seq x y z
N MET A 1 -2.56 5.12 24.46
CA MET A 1 -1.87 4.12 23.63
C MET A 1 -2.92 3.13 23.16
N ALA A 2 -3.21 3.05 21.86
CA ALA A 2 -4.21 2.10 21.38
C ALA A 2 -3.67 0.67 21.52
N GLN A 3 -4.55 -0.25 21.90
CA GLN A 3 -4.23 -1.68 22.04
C GLN A 3 -3.84 -2.24 20.65
N GLN A 4 -2.79 -3.07 20.60
CA GLN A 4 -2.41 -3.81 19.40
C GLN A 4 -3.61 -4.61 18.87
N PHE A 5 -3.88 -4.55 17.56
CA PHE A 5 -4.90 -5.41 16.97
C PHE A 5 -4.56 -6.89 17.19
N GLU A 6 -5.51 -7.62 17.76
CA GLU A 6 -5.40 -9.03 18.11
C GLU A 6 -6.73 -9.73 17.79
N ASP A 7 -6.67 -10.94 17.24
CA ASP A 7 -7.87 -11.75 16.99
C ASP A 7 -8.16 -12.73 18.14
N LYS A 8 -9.23 -13.52 18.00
CA LYS A 8 -9.62 -14.55 18.98
C LYS A 8 -8.61 -15.70 19.13
N PHE A 9 -7.63 -15.80 18.22
CA PHE A 9 -6.55 -16.79 18.26
C PHE A 9 -5.23 -16.17 18.77
N HIS A 10 -5.29 -14.96 19.35
CA HIS A 10 -4.15 -14.23 19.88
C HIS A 10 -3.08 -13.86 18.83
N ARG A 11 -3.48 -13.75 17.55
CA ARG A 11 -2.60 -13.30 16.47
C ARG A 11 -2.58 -11.79 16.42
N LYS A 12 -1.39 -11.20 16.50
CA LYS A 12 -1.18 -9.76 16.45
C LYS A 12 -0.98 -9.29 15.01
N PHE A 13 -1.71 -8.25 14.61
CA PHE A 13 -1.65 -7.71 13.25
C PHE A 13 -0.57 -6.64 13.13
N TYR A 14 0.59 -7.02 12.59
CA TYR A 14 1.70 -6.10 12.30
C TYR A 14 1.78 -5.65 10.84
N TYR A 15 0.97 -6.28 9.98
CA TYR A 15 1.08 -6.21 8.53
C TYR A 15 -0.27 -5.85 7.91
N LEU A 16 -0.26 -4.81 7.07
CA LEU A 16 -1.41 -4.34 6.29
C LEU A 16 -1.14 -4.58 4.81
N ARG A 17 -2.02 -5.34 4.13
CA ARG A 17 -2.06 -5.42 2.67
C ARG A 17 -3.08 -4.39 2.17
N LEU A 18 -2.61 -3.38 1.46
CA LEU A 18 -3.43 -2.30 0.93
C LEU A 18 -3.62 -2.47 -0.57
N SER A 19 -4.81 -2.92 -1.00
CA SER A 19 -5.18 -2.93 -2.42
C SER A 19 -5.61 -1.52 -2.87
N VAL A 20 -4.87 -0.91 -3.79
CA VAL A 20 -5.12 0.48 -4.22
C VAL A 20 -5.87 0.59 -5.54
N THR A 21 -5.89 -0.48 -6.33
CA THR A 21 -6.59 -0.56 -7.61
C THR A 21 -6.81 -2.02 -8.00
N ASP A 22 -7.88 -2.31 -8.72
CA ASP A 22 -8.11 -3.62 -9.33
C ASP A 22 -7.71 -3.61 -10.83
N VAL A 23 -7.32 -2.46 -11.36
CA VAL A 23 -6.89 -2.30 -12.75
C VAL A 23 -5.55 -2.99 -12.93
N CYS A 24 -5.43 -3.83 -13.96
CA CYS A 24 -4.21 -4.52 -14.32
C CYS A 24 -4.01 -4.46 -15.84
N ASN A 25 -2.77 -4.27 -16.28
CA ASN A 25 -2.36 -4.30 -17.68
C ASN A 25 -1.98 -5.71 -18.17
N PHE A 26 -1.90 -6.69 -17.27
CA PHE A 26 -1.62 -8.09 -17.60
C PHE A 26 -2.87 -8.97 -17.61
N LYS A 27 -2.76 -10.11 -18.29
CA LYS A 27 -3.78 -11.15 -18.39
C LYS A 27 -3.23 -12.50 -17.94
N CYS A 28 -2.72 -12.55 -16.72
CA CYS A 28 -2.06 -13.74 -16.19
C CYS A 28 -3.05 -14.91 -16.11
N THR A 29 -2.73 -16.07 -16.69
CA THR A 29 -3.63 -17.24 -16.74
C THR A 29 -4.13 -17.69 -15.37
N TYR A 30 -3.31 -17.56 -14.33
CA TYR A 30 -3.64 -17.98 -12.96
C TYR A 30 -4.35 -16.91 -12.13
N CYS A 31 -4.38 -15.65 -12.58
CA CYS A 31 -4.91 -14.53 -11.80
C CYS A 31 -6.08 -13.83 -12.51
N LEU A 32 -5.92 -13.51 -13.79
CA LEU A 32 -6.89 -12.75 -14.57
C LEU A 32 -6.87 -13.20 -16.05
N PRO A 33 -7.37 -14.40 -16.37
CA PRO A 33 -7.26 -14.99 -17.71
C PRO A 33 -7.95 -14.16 -18.80
N ASP A 34 -9.09 -13.55 -18.48
CA ASP A 34 -9.85 -12.70 -19.41
C ASP A 34 -9.35 -11.25 -19.47
N GLY A 35 -8.35 -10.91 -18.64
CA GLY A 35 -7.92 -9.53 -18.41
C GLY A 35 -8.91 -8.70 -17.60
N TYR A 36 -8.47 -7.48 -17.28
CA TYR A 36 -9.28 -6.54 -16.51
C TYR A 36 -10.47 -6.05 -17.35
N LYS A 37 -11.68 -6.24 -16.82
CA LYS A 37 -12.92 -5.72 -17.39
C LYS A 37 -13.48 -4.68 -16.40
N PRO A 38 -13.63 -3.40 -16.79
CA PRO A 38 -14.22 -2.41 -15.89
C PRO A 38 -15.63 -2.88 -15.52
N SER A 39 -15.86 -3.07 -14.22
CA SER A 39 -17.18 -3.39 -13.71
C SER A 39 -18.13 -2.26 -14.12
N GLY A 40 -19.26 -2.61 -14.76
CA GLY A 40 -20.29 -1.64 -15.16
C GLY A 40 -20.92 -0.89 -13.98
N ASN A 41 -20.57 -1.25 -12.74
CA ASN A 41 -20.95 -0.53 -11.54
C ASN A 41 -20.14 0.76 -11.40
N LYS A 42 -20.79 1.88 -11.72
CA LYS A 42 -20.31 3.27 -11.52
C LYS A 42 -19.91 3.62 -10.06
N ASN A 43 -20.13 2.70 -9.10
CA ASN A 43 -20.03 2.95 -7.66
C ASN A 43 -18.81 2.30 -6.98
N SER A 44 -17.94 1.57 -7.67
CA SER A 44 -16.68 1.08 -7.06
C SER A 44 -15.57 2.12 -7.21
N SER A 45 -15.74 3.28 -6.59
CA SER A 45 -14.66 4.26 -6.52
C SER A 45 -13.53 3.71 -5.65
N PHE A 46 -12.31 3.68 -6.17
CA PHE A 46 -11.11 3.37 -5.37
C PHE A 46 -10.99 4.35 -4.21
N LEU A 47 -10.38 3.92 -3.10
CA LEU A 47 -10.08 4.81 -1.99
C LEU A 47 -9.26 6.00 -2.48
N SER A 48 -9.72 7.20 -2.16
CA SER A 48 -9.01 8.44 -2.41
C SER A 48 -7.74 8.52 -1.57
N LEU A 49 -6.79 9.35 -1.99
CA LEU A 49 -5.55 9.55 -1.25
C LEU A 49 -5.80 9.94 0.23
N PRO A 50 -6.70 10.89 0.57
CA PRO A 50 -7.01 11.22 1.97
C PRO A 50 -7.55 10.04 2.79
N GLU A 51 -8.38 9.19 2.19
CA GLU A 51 -8.91 8.00 2.85
C GLU A 51 -7.81 6.98 3.13
N ILE A 52 -6.91 6.79 2.16
CA ILE A 52 -5.72 5.94 2.35
C ILE A 52 -4.88 6.46 3.52
N LYS A 53 -4.62 7.77 3.60
CA LYS A 53 -3.86 8.36 4.72
C LYS A 53 -4.54 8.06 6.06
N ARG A 54 -5.87 8.23 6.12
CA ARG A 54 -6.66 8.01 7.33
C ARG A 54 -6.58 6.56 7.78
N VAL A 55 -6.74 5.62 6.84
CA VAL A 55 -6.67 4.17 7.11
C VAL A 55 -5.29 3.79 7.60
N VAL A 56 -4.23 4.15 6.86
CA VAL A 56 -2.85 3.78 7.21
C VAL A 56 -2.47 4.34 8.58
N LYS A 57 -2.85 5.59 8.89
CA LYS A 57 -2.62 6.19 10.21
C LYS A 57 -3.35 5.41 11.32
N ALA A 58 -4.64 5.10 11.14
CA ALA A 58 -5.40 4.35 12.14
C ALA A 58 -4.79 2.97 12.41
N PHE A 59 -4.31 2.28 11.37
CA PHE A 59 -3.63 0.99 11.53
C PHE A 59 -2.26 1.13 12.21
N ALA A 60 -1.51 2.18 11.91
CA ALA A 60 -0.23 2.46 12.55
C ALA A 60 -0.41 2.77 14.05
N ASP A 61 -1.43 3.56 14.40
CA ASP A 61 -1.78 3.87 15.80
C ASP A 61 -2.14 2.60 16.59
N CYS A 62 -2.69 1.59 15.92
CA CYS A 62 -3.01 0.26 16.48
C CYS A 62 -1.87 -0.79 16.36
N GLY A 63 -0.64 -0.35 16.07
CA GLY A 63 0.56 -1.19 16.11
C GLY A 63 0.92 -1.93 14.83
N THR A 64 0.31 -1.54 13.70
CA THR A 64 0.78 -2.00 12.37
C THR A 64 2.14 -1.36 12.08
N SER A 65 3.09 -2.14 11.58
CA SER A 65 4.44 -1.64 11.27
C SER A 65 4.88 -1.89 9.83
N LYS A 66 4.25 -2.81 9.09
CA LYS A 66 4.55 -3.11 7.69
C LYS A 66 3.30 -2.89 6.83
N VAL A 67 3.44 -2.16 5.73
CA VAL A 67 2.38 -1.96 4.73
C VAL A 67 2.89 -2.47 3.39
N ARG A 68 2.15 -3.38 2.76
CA ARG A 68 2.39 -3.82 1.39
C ARG A 68 1.29 -3.27 0.50
N ILE A 69 1.70 -2.48 -0.49
CA ILE A 69 0.78 -1.95 -1.49
C ILE A 69 0.61 -3.00 -2.57
N THR A 70 -0.63 -3.35 -2.88
CA THR A 70 -1.01 -4.36 -3.88
C THR A 70 -2.19 -3.85 -4.71
N GLY A 71 -2.71 -4.71 -5.58
CA GLY A 71 -3.86 -4.43 -6.42
C GLY A 71 -3.92 -5.41 -7.59
N GLY A 72 -4.41 -4.93 -8.72
CA GLY A 72 -3.97 -5.37 -10.03
C GLY A 72 -2.51 -4.96 -10.22
N GLU A 73 -2.28 -3.91 -11.00
CA GLU A 73 -0.97 -3.29 -11.15
C GLU A 73 -0.96 -1.89 -10.48
N PRO A 74 -0.35 -1.73 -9.29
CA PRO A 74 -0.39 -0.47 -8.54
C PRO A 74 0.18 0.73 -9.30
N SER A 75 1.18 0.50 -10.16
CA SER A 75 1.84 1.57 -10.93
C SER A 75 0.95 2.22 -11.99
N LEU A 76 -0.19 1.61 -12.36
CA LEU A 76 -1.15 2.20 -13.30
C LEU A 76 -1.95 3.36 -12.67
N ARG A 77 -1.93 3.50 -11.35
CA ARG A 77 -2.65 4.54 -10.63
C ARG A 77 -1.82 5.85 -10.65
N LYS A 78 -2.44 6.95 -11.10
CA LYS A 78 -1.74 8.23 -11.31
C LYS A 78 -1.13 8.83 -10.03
N ASP A 79 -1.84 8.71 -8.91
CA ASP A 79 -1.42 9.17 -7.59
C ASP A 79 -0.64 8.10 -6.82
N PHE A 80 -0.11 7.07 -7.51
CA PHE A 80 0.63 5.99 -6.86
C PHE A 80 1.76 6.55 -6.01
N THR A 81 2.65 7.38 -6.58
CA THR A 81 3.78 8.05 -5.88
C THR A 81 3.36 8.76 -4.59
N ASP A 82 2.22 9.43 -4.60
CA ASP A 82 1.69 10.15 -3.45
C ASP A 82 1.23 9.20 -2.34
N ILE A 83 0.67 8.05 -2.70
CA ILE A 83 0.29 6.99 -1.75
C ILE A 83 1.52 6.48 -1.02
N ILE A 84 2.62 6.21 -1.72
CA ILE A 84 3.84 5.70 -1.07
C ILE A 84 4.45 6.74 -0.18
N HIS A 85 4.55 7.98 -0.67
CA HIS A 85 5.05 9.07 0.13
C HIS A 85 4.23 9.19 1.43
N SER A 86 2.89 9.10 1.33
CA SER A 86 2.03 9.12 2.51
C SER A 86 2.26 7.93 3.44
N VAL A 87 2.41 6.71 2.92
CA VAL A 87 2.67 5.52 3.75
C VAL A 87 4.03 5.62 4.42
N ALA A 88 5.07 6.01 3.69
CA ALA A 88 6.44 6.11 4.16
C ALA A 88 6.68 7.23 5.18
N THR A 89 5.83 8.26 5.17
CA THR A 89 5.86 9.38 6.15
C THR A 89 4.95 9.16 7.34
N THR A 90 4.15 8.08 7.37
CA THR A 90 3.27 7.79 8.50
C THR A 90 4.10 7.29 9.70
N PRO A 91 4.02 7.95 10.87
CA PRO A 91 4.69 7.49 12.09
C PRO A 91 4.24 6.08 12.48
N GLY A 92 5.17 5.24 12.94
CA GLY A 92 4.89 3.83 13.32
C GLY A 92 5.07 2.82 12.19
N ILE A 93 5.02 3.25 10.92
CA ILE A 93 5.34 2.39 9.78
C ILE A 93 6.86 2.30 9.59
N LYS A 94 7.38 1.07 9.60
CA LYS A 94 8.79 0.78 9.32
C LYS A 94 9.03 0.84 7.81
N LYS A 95 10.07 1.57 7.42
CA LYS A 95 10.60 1.54 6.06
C LYS A 95 11.32 0.20 5.85
N SER A 96 10.59 -0.82 5.37
CA SER A 96 11.20 -2.12 5.09
C SER A 96 12.12 -2.01 3.88
N ARG A 97 13.42 -2.21 4.10
CA ARG A 97 14.48 -2.14 3.08
C ARG A 97 14.55 -3.38 2.18
N ASN A 98 13.76 -4.43 2.40
CA ASN A 98 13.74 -5.61 1.54
C ASN A 98 12.46 -6.42 1.74
N ASP A 99 11.65 -6.50 0.70
CA ASP A 99 11.11 -7.72 0.10
C ASP A 99 10.26 -7.24 -1.09
N ASP A 100 10.89 -7.31 -2.26
CA ASP A 100 10.35 -7.11 -3.60
C ASP A 100 9.84 -5.70 -3.96
N GLN A 101 10.80 -4.91 -4.48
CA GLN A 101 10.69 -3.64 -5.22
C GLN A 101 10.21 -2.39 -4.48
N TRP A 102 11.15 -1.48 -4.18
CA TRP A 102 10.89 -0.02 -4.23
C TRP A 102 12.16 0.84 -4.45
N ILE A 103 12.25 1.38 -5.68
CA ILE A 103 12.93 2.59 -6.23
C ILE A 103 14.46 2.79 -6.09
N PRO A 104 15.17 3.08 -7.21
CA PRO A 104 16.57 3.48 -7.22
C PRO A 104 16.77 4.85 -6.56
N HIS A 105 17.79 4.95 -5.71
CA HIS A 105 18.30 6.22 -5.21
C HIS A 105 18.83 7.07 -6.37
N GLY A 106 18.09 8.12 -6.73
CA GLY A 106 18.57 9.26 -7.49
C GLY A 106 18.67 10.49 -6.59
N GLU A 107 19.92 10.87 -6.29
CA GLU A 107 20.42 12.17 -5.81
C GLU A 107 20.03 12.72 -4.42
N ALA A 108 21.07 12.87 -3.58
CA ALA A 108 21.63 14.16 -3.16
C ALA A 108 22.01 14.18 -1.66
N SER A 109 23.30 14.07 -1.38
CA SER A 109 23.95 14.78 -0.27
C SER A 109 25.46 14.60 -0.40
N GLY A 110 26.11 15.54 -1.09
CA GLY A 110 27.54 15.74 -0.97
C GLY A 110 27.92 15.92 0.51
N ARG A 111 28.90 15.13 0.95
CA ARG A 111 29.72 15.45 2.12
C ARG A 111 31.12 15.69 1.60
N LEU A 112 31.44 16.98 1.53
CA LEU A 112 32.70 17.60 1.95
C LEU A 112 33.80 16.60 2.31
N ALA A 113 34.79 16.49 1.42
CA ALA A 113 36.19 16.41 1.80
C ALA A 113 36.74 17.85 1.88
#